data_AF-A0A4R9GS89-F1
#
_entry.id   AF-A0A4R9GS89-F1
#
_cell.length_a   1.000
_cell.length_b   1.000
_cell.length_c   1.000
_cell.angle_alpha   90.00
_cell.angle_beta   90.00
_cell.angle_gamma   90.00
#
_symmetry.space_group_name_H-M   'P 1'
#
loop_
_entity.id
_entity.type
_entity.pdbx_description
1 polymer ?
#
loop_
_entity_poly.entity_id
_entity_poly.type
_entity_poly.pdbx_seq_one_letter_code
_entity_poly.pdbx_strand_id
1 'polypeptide(L)'
;MSYLHFRSYSFVILLGFLFSFCTNTNDKSSKRNADPGLILQSLLQNSPDPNSECVRSYRAEEACLKQTADLSQIDESGLSEILSGNKTSTYSGYCSSLLSSESFMKLNPKAQECVFSCNESYWSELRSTDRCTGQSSDLISGSGSDSLSCIRNCASISSGL
;
A
#
# COMPACT_ATOMS: atom_id res chain seq x y z
N MET A 1 -5.67 77.73 3.15
CA MET A 1 -4.19 77.82 3.15
C MET A 1 -3.65 76.76 4.09
N SER A 2 -2.54 76.13 3.68
CA SER A 2 -1.74 75.09 4.35
C SER A 2 -2.13 73.63 4.08
N TYR A 3 -1.24 73.00 3.31
CA TYR A 3 -1.18 71.61 2.88
C TYR A 3 -0.18 70.82 3.75
N LEU A 4 -0.37 69.49 3.75
CA LEU A 4 0.62 68.41 3.65
C LEU A 4 1.26 67.76 4.89
N HIS A 5 1.54 66.46 4.66
CA HIS A 5 2.35 65.44 5.36
C HIS A 5 1.62 64.55 6.38
N PHE A 6 1.75 63.22 6.39
CA PHE A 6 2.55 62.27 5.60
C PHE A 6 2.04 60.83 5.83
N ARG A 7 2.45 59.93 4.96
CA ARG A 7 2.16 58.49 4.81
C ARG A 7 2.33 57.61 6.07
N SER A 8 1.74 56.41 5.95
CA SER A 8 1.99 55.15 6.69
C SER A 8 1.08 55.01 7.93
N TYR A 9 0.17 54.03 8.03
CA TYR A 9 0.43 52.60 7.93
C TYR A 9 -0.74 51.86 7.27
N SER A 10 -0.54 51.54 6.00
CA SER A 10 -1.23 50.47 5.30
C SER A 10 -0.61 49.15 5.77
N PHE A 11 -1.06 48.58 6.90
CA PHE A 11 -0.60 47.27 7.36
C PHE A 11 -1.54 46.56 8.37
N VAL A 12 -2.86 46.82 8.31
CA VAL A 12 -3.84 46.13 9.18
C VAL A 12 -4.98 45.47 8.39
N ILE A 13 -5.03 45.62 7.05
CA ILE A 13 -6.11 45.08 6.20
C ILE A 13 -5.64 43.89 5.35
N LEU A 14 -4.83 43.00 5.93
CA LEU A 14 -4.32 41.81 5.21
C LEU A 14 -4.23 40.55 6.10
N LEU A 15 -5.12 40.46 7.11
CA LEU A 15 -5.25 39.30 8.00
C LEU A 15 -6.70 38.82 8.16
N GLY A 16 -7.59 39.22 7.25
CA GLY A 16 -9.04 38.89 7.29
C GLY A 16 -9.58 38.23 6.02
N PHE A 17 -8.73 37.78 5.10
CA PHE A 17 -9.14 37.27 3.77
C PHE A 17 -8.83 35.77 3.52
N LEU A 18 -8.61 34.97 4.57
CA LEU A 18 -8.38 33.52 4.43
C LEU A 18 -9.46 32.62 5.08
N PHE A 19 -10.59 33.18 5.52
CA PHE A 19 -11.67 32.39 6.17
C PHE A 19 -13.00 32.34 5.40
N SER A 20 -13.02 32.58 4.09
CA SER A 20 -14.32 32.64 3.38
C SER A 20 -14.35 32.07 1.96
N PHE A 21 -13.77 30.89 1.74
CA PHE A 21 -14.12 30.05 0.58
C PHE A 21 -14.22 28.56 0.98
N CYS A 22 -15.27 28.24 1.73
CA CYS A 22 -15.95 26.94 1.69
C CYS A 22 -17.45 27.18 1.92
N THR A 23 -18.06 28.01 1.06
CA THR A 23 -19.51 28.14 0.98
C THR A 23 -20.06 27.01 0.14
N ASN A 24 -20.62 26.02 0.83
CA ASN A 24 -21.79 25.21 0.45
C ASN A 24 -22.40 25.50 -0.93
N THR A 25 -22.18 24.60 -1.89
CA THR A 25 -23.18 24.29 -2.91
C THR A 25 -23.91 23.01 -2.49
N ASN A 26 -25.04 23.20 -1.82
CA ASN A 26 -26.05 22.15 -1.67
C ASN A 26 -26.70 21.94 -3.03
N ASP A 27 -26.35 20.88 -3.74
CA ASP A 27 -27.31 20.20 -4.61
C ASP A 27 -27.88 19.00 -3.85
N LYS A 28 -29.15 19.14 -3.48
CA LYS A 28 -29.96 18.14 -2.82
C LYS A 28 -30.32 17.03 -3.80
N SER A 29 -29.66 15.87 -3.71
CA SER A 29 -30.31 14.58 -4.01
C SER A 29 -29.53 13.39 -3.42
N SER A 30 -29.70 13.19 -2.11
CA SER A 30 -29.93 11.87 -1.48
C SER A 30 -29.52 11.98 -0.02
N LYS A 31 -30.50 12.24 0.85
CA LYS A 31 -30.37 11.99 2.29
C LYS A 31 -29.95 10.54 2.48
N ARG A 32 -28.71 10.30 2.88
CA ARG A 32 -28.35 9.11 3.65
C ARG A 32 -27.58 9.58 4.86
N ASN A 33 -28.26 9.51 6.00
CA ASN A 33 -27.66 9.62 7.32
C ASN A 33 -26.39 8.78 7.30
N ALA A 34 -25.22 9.40 7.49
CA ALA A 34 -24.00 8.67 7.76
C ALA A 34 -24.19 8.04 9.14
N ASP A 35 -24.75 6.83 9.13
CA ASP A 35 -24.98 6.03 10.31
C ASP A 35 -23.60 5.69 10.89
N PRO A 36 -23.28 6.07 12.14
CA PRO A 36 -22.03 5.65 12.77
C PRO A 36 -21.90 4.12 12.80
N GLY A 37 -23.00 3.37 12.70
CA GLY A 37 -23.00 1.92 12.51
C GLY A 37 -22.42 1.46 11.16
N LEU A 38 -22.54 2.24 10.08
CA LEU A 38 -21.93 1.91 8.78
C LEU A 38 -20.42 2.15 8.78
N ILE A 39 -19.96 3.21 9.46
CA ILE A 39 -18.51 3.49 9.62
C ILE A 39 -17.88 2.43 10.53
N LEU A 40 -18.56 2.08 11.63
CA LEU A 40 -18.13 1.04 12.55
C LEU A 40 -18.14 -0.34 11.88
N GLN A 41 -19.14 -0.68 11.05
CA GLN A 41 -19.15 -1.91 10.24
C GLN A 41 -18.04 -1.95 9.20
N SER A 42 -17.72 -0.83 8.55
CA SER A 42 -16.61 -0.75 7.59
C SER A 42 -15.24 -0.94 8.27
N LEU A 43 -15.10 -0.51 9.53
CA LEU A 43 -13.93 -0.75 10.37
C LEU A 43 -13.90 -2.18 10.95
N LEU A 44 -15.05 -2.78 11.26
CA LEU A 44 -15.16 -4.17 11.72
C LEU A 44 -15.00 -5.20 10.59
N GLN A 45 -15.35 -4.85 9.35
CA GLN A 45 -15.19 -5.71 8.16
C GLN A 45 -13.76 -5.70 7.60
N ASN A 46 -12.93 -4.72 7.98
CA ASN A 46 -11.50 -4.66 7.65
C ASN A 46 -10.66 -5.32 8.75
N SER A 47 -11.02 -6.55 9.14
CA SER A 47 -10.08 -7.38 9.90
C SER A 47 -8.91 -7.68 8.97
N PRO A 48 -7.67 -7.42 9.39
CA PRO A 48 -6.53 -7.68 8.53
C PRO A 48 -6.46 -9.17 8.18
N ASP A 49 -6.15 -9.47 6.93
CA ASP A 49 -5.94 -10.83 6.42
C ASP A 49 -4.59 -10.93 5.70
N PRO A 50 -3.49 -11.05 6.47
CA PRO A 50 -2.14 -11.12 5.92
C PRO A 50 -1.92 -12.32 5.02
N ASN A 51 -2.66 -13.42 5.22
CA ASN A 51 -2.50 -14.62 4.41
C ASN A 51 -3.06 -14.41 3.00
N SER A 52 -4.29 -13.86 2.91
CA SER A 52 -4.89 -13.50 1.63
C SER A 52 -4.00 -12.51 0.87
N GLU A 53 -3.47 -11.48 1.55
CA GLU A 53 -2.64 -10.48 0.89
C GLU A 53 -1.27 -11.05 0.47
N CYS A 54 -0.68 -11.93 1.26
CA CYS A 54 0.52 -12.69 0.88
C CYS A 54 0.29 -13.52 -0.39
N VAL A 55 -0.84 -14.24 -0.49
CA VAL A 55 -1.18 -15.02 -1.68
C VAL A 55 -1.33 -14.11 -2.91
N ARG A 56 -1.94 -12.94 -2.76
CA ARG A 56 -2.05 -11.96 -3.87
C ARG A 56 -0.68 -11.45 -4.32
N SER A 57 0.19 -11.12 -3.37
CA SER A 57 1.57 -10.71 -3.67
C SER A 57 2.31 -11.76 -4.50
N TYR A 58 2.26 -13.04 -4.13
CA TYR A 58 2.94 -14.09 -4.87
C TYR A 58 2.31 -14.41 -6.23
N ARG A 59 0.99 -14.20 -6.39
CA ARG A 59 0.35 -14.25 -7.71
C ARG A 59 0.78 -13.11 -8.62
N ALA A 60 0.96 -11.91 -8.07
CA ALA A 60 1.49 -10.78 -8.83
C ALA A 60 2.94 -11.03 -9.25
N GLU A 61 3.75 -11.57 -8.35
CA GLU A 61 5.13 -12.03 -8.63
C GLU A 61 5.15 -13.08 -9.74
N GLU A 62 4.37 -14.16 -9.62
CA GLU A 62 4.26 -15.21 -10.65
C GLU A 62 3.88 -14.64 -12.01
N ALA A 63 2.89 -13.74 -12.05
CA ALA A 63 2.45 -13.10 -13.28
C ALA A 63 3.55 -12.24 -13.93
N CYS A 64 4.46 -11.68 -13.14
CA CYS A 64 5.64 -10.96 -13.63
C CYS A 64 6.73 -11.94 -14.08
N LEU A 65 7.09 -12.91 -13.24
CA LEU A 65 8.14 -13.90 -13.54
C LEU A 65 7.84 -14.76 -14.76
N LYS A 66 6.56 -15.03 -15.07
CA LYS A 66 6.16 -15.68 -16.32
C LYS A 66 6.53 -14.91 -17.59
N GLN A 67 6.87 -13.62 -17.49
CA GLN A 67 7.35 -12.83 -18.62
C GLN A 67 8.87 -12.94 -18.83
N THR A 68 9.60 -13.56 -17.89
CA THR A 68 11.03 -13.81 -18.07
C THR A 68 11.26 -15.05 -18.93
N ALA A 69 12.42 -15.12 -19.58
CA ALA A 69 12.74 -16.26 -20.45
C ALA A 69 12.94 -17.56 -19.66
N ASP A 70 13.55 -17.45 -18.47
CA ASP A 70 13.96 -18.57 -17.62
C ASP A 70 12.82 -19.15 -16.77
N LEU A 71 11.77 -18.38 -16.48
CA LEU A 71 10.61 -18.81 -15.70
C LEU A 71 9.27 -18.72 -16.46
N SER A 72 9.30 -18.63 -17.80
CA SER A 72 8.08 -18.49 -18.62
C SER A 72 7.02 -19.59 -18.44
N GLN A 73 7.41 -20.78 -17.97
CA GLN A 73 6.54 -21.93 -17.72
C GLN A 73 6.28 -22.18 -16.23
N ILE A 74 6.73 -21.29 -15.34
CA ILE A 74 6.52 -21.45 -13.89
C ILE A 74 5.02 -21.40 -13.58
N ASP A 75 4.58 -22.12 -12.56
CA ASP A 75 3.24 -22.04 -12.02
C ASP A 75 3.27 -21.91 -10.48
N GLU A 76 2.10 -21.86 -9.85
CA GLU A 76 1.99 -21.78 -8.38
C GLU A 76 2.79 -22.89 -7.69
N SER A 77 2.72 -24.13 -8.19
CA SER A 77 3.43 -25.26 -7.59
C SER A 77 4.94 -25.06 -7.67
N GLY A 78 5.45 -24.78 -8.87
CA GLY A 78 6.88 -24.60 -9.10
C GLY A 78 7.45 -23.42 -8.32
N LEU A 79 6.77 -22.26 -8.35
CA LEU A 79 7.27 -21.08 -7.63
C LEU A 79 7.21 -21.28 -6.12
N SER A 80 6.13 -21.89 -5.59
CA SER A 80 6.01 -22.19 -4.16
C SER A 80 7.09 -23.15 -3.68
N GLU A 81 7.42 -24.17 -4.47
CA GLU A 81 8.50 -25.11 -4.15
C GLU A 81 9.86 -24.41 -4.13
N ILE A 82 10.15 -23.57 -5.12
CA ILE A 82 11.39 -22.76 -5.16
C ILE A 82 11.49 -21.87 -3.92
N LEU A 83 10.45 -21.09 -3.62
CA LEU A 83 10.43 -20.14 -2.50
C LEU A 83 10.52 -20.84 -1.14
N SER A 84 9.88 -22.00 -1.00
CA SER A 84 9.82 -22.73 0.27
C SER A 84 10.98 -23.69 0.51
N GLY A 85 11.83 -23.93 -0.50
CA GLY A 85 12.83 -24.99 -0.47
C GLY A 85 12.21 -26.38 -0.49
N ASN A 86 11.26 -26.61 -1.40
CA ASN A 86 10.52 -27.86 -1.64
C ASN A 86 9.63 -28.31 -0.46
N LYS A 87 9.08 -27.38 0.33
CA LYS A 87 8.23 -27.71 1.50
C LYS A 87 6.74 -27.63 1.22
N THR A 88 6.34 -26.85 0.22
CA THR A 88 4.93 -26.62 -0.14
C THR A 88 4.81 -26.32 -1.62
N SER A 89 3.72 -26.77 -2.22
CA SER A 89 3.33 -26.57 -3.62
C SER A 89 2.20 -25.55 -3.79
N THR A 90 1.87 -24.79 -2.74
CA THR A 90 0.83 -23.75 -2.78
C THR A 90 1.32 -22.46 -2.15
N TYR A 91 0.84 -21.33 -2.65
CA TYR A 91 1.11 -20.02 -2.06
C TYR A 91 0.51 -19.92 -0.67
N SER A 92 -0.69 -20.48 -0.44
CA SER A 92 -1.32 -20.47 0.88
C SER A 92 -0.48 -21.22 1.93
N GLY A 93 0.07 -22.40 1.58
CA GLY A 93 0.96 -23.13 2.48
C GLY A 93 2.27 -22.39 2.75
N TYR A 94 2.82 -21.74 1.73
CA TYR A 94 4.04 -20.94 1.87
C TYR A 94 3.80 -19.70 2.74
N CYS A 95 2.75 -18.93 2.45
CA CYS A 95 2.32 -17.77 3.22
C CYS A 95 2.04 -18.11 4.69
N SER A 96 1.40 -19.24 4.96
CA SER A 96 1.15 -19.69 6.34
C SER A 96 2.45 -19.94 7.10
N SER A 97 3.43 -20.57 6.43
CA SER A 97 4.77 -20.81 6.99
C SER A 97 5.55 -19.51 7.19
N LEU A 98 5.48 -18.60 6.22
CA LEU A 98 6.16 -17.30 6.25
C LEU A 98 5.62 -16.39 7.37
N LEU A 99 4.30 -16.31 7.52
CA LEU A 99 3.64 -15.56 8.59
C LEU A 99 3.96 -16.11 9.99
N SER A 100 4.24 -17.40 10.09
CA SER A 100 4.66 -18.07 11.32
C SER A 100 6.17 -17.95 11.60
N SER A 101 6.94 -17.30 10.71
CA SER A 101 8.37 -17.09 10.92
C SER A 101 8.63 -16.02 11.97
N GLU A 102 9.77 -16.14 12.67
CA GLU A 102 10.16 -15.17 13.71
C GLU A 102 10.18 -13.72 13.22
N SER A 103 10.53 -13.51 11.95
CA SER A 103 10.58 -12.18 11.33
C SER A 103 9.20 -11.54 11.18
N PHE A 104 8.19 -12.31 10.78
CA PHE A 104 6.83 -11.81 10.59
C PHE A 104 6.01 -11.79 11.89
N MET A 105 6.26 -12.71 12.82
CA MET A 105 5.58 -12.72 14.13
C MET A 105 5.85 -11.47 14.97
N LYS A 106 6.93 -10.72 14.69
CA LYS A 106 7.22 -9.43 15.35
C LYS A 106 6.31 -8.30 14.89
N LEU A 107 5.63 -8.47 13.75
CA LEU A 107 4.70 -7.50 13.19
C LEU A 107 3.26 -7.83 13.62
N ASN A 108 2.46 -6.81 13.91
CA ASN A 108 1.02 -7.02 14.09
C ASN A 108 0.37 -7.38 12.75
N PRO A 109 -0.83 -8.02 12.73
CA PRO A 109 -1.46 -8.46 11.49
C PRO A 109 -1.63 -7.35 10.45
N LYS A 110 -1.93 -6.12 10.86
CA LYS A 110 -2.08 -4.99 9.93
C LYS A 110 -0.76 -4.60 9.26
N ALA A 111 0.35 -4.66 10.00
CA ALA A 111 1.68 -4.44 9.46
C ALA A 111 2.11 -5.59 8.54
N GLN A 112 1.76 -6.84 8.86
CA GLN A 112 2.01 -7.99 7.98
C GLN A 112 1.27 -7.84 6.65
N GLU A 113 -0.02 -7.51 6.68
CA GLU A 113 -0.83 -7.23 5.48
C GLU A 113 -0.22 -6.10 4.64
N CYS A 114 0.16 -4.99 5.28
CA CYS A 114 0.80 -3.86 4.61
C CYS A 114 2.07 -4.27 3.85
N VAL A 115 2.93 -5.12 4.44
CA VAL A 115 4.14 -5.61 3.77
C VAL A 115 3.79 -6.38 2.49
N PHE A 116 2.80 -7.27 2.54
CA PHE A 116 2.39 -8.01 1.35
C PHE A 116 1.71 -7.14 0.31
N SER A 117 0.93 -6.14 0.73
CA SER A 117 0.34 -5.15 -0.18
C SER A 117 1.41 -4.32 -0.90
N CYS A 118 2.48 -3.91 -0.20
CA CYS A 118 3.63 -3.26 -0.82
C CYS A 118 4.28 -4.12 -1.91
N ASN A 119 4.46 -5.41 -1.63
CA ASN A 119 5.06 -6.35 -2.59
C ASN A 119 4.13 -6.62 -3.78
N GLU A 120 2.83 -6.79 -3.54
CA GLU A 120 1.82 -6.93 -4.59
C GLU A 120 1.83 -5.72 -5.54
N SER A 121 1.83 -4.52 -4.98
CA SER A 121 1.88 -3.27 -5.74
C SER A 121 3.15 -3.16 -6.58
N TYR A 122 4.31 -3.54 -6.01
CA TYR A 122 5.58 -3.55 -6.74
C TYR A 122 5.55 -4.47 -7.97
N TRP A 123 5.12 -5.72 -7.79
CA TRP A 123 5.06 -6.69 -8.88
C TRP A 123 4.02 -6.31 -9.93
N SER A 124 2.88 -5.80 -9.49
CA SER A 124 1.83 -5.26 -10.35
C SER A 124 2.34 -4.06 -11.17
N GLU A 125 3.10 -3.15 -10.57
CA GLU A 125 3.70 -1.99 -11.25
C GLU A 125 4.73 -2.41 -12.30
N LEU A 126 5.68 -3.27 -11.94
CA LEU A 126 6.66 -3.81 -12.88
C LEU A 126 5.98 -4.43 -14.09
N ARG A 127 4.93 -5.22 -13.85
CA ARG A 127 4.15 -5.86 -14.91
C ARG A 127 3.41 -4.85 -15.77
N SER A 128 2.79 -3.84 -15.16
CA SER A 128 2.04 -2.80 -15.88
C SER A 128 2.92 -1.88 -16.73
N THR A 129 4.22 -1.84 -16.43
CA THR A 129 5.22 -1.00 -17.11
C THR A 129 6.14 -1.80 -18.03
N ASP A 130 5.81 -3.08 -18.30
CA ASP A 130 6.60 -4.01 -19.12
C ASP A 130 8.05 -4.17 -18.64
N ARG A 131 8.27 -4.06 -17.33
CA ARG A 131 9.59 -4.16 -16.67
C ARG A 131 9.88 -5.54 -16.07
N CYS A 132 9.03 -6.52 -16.34
CA CYS A 132 9.23 -7.93 -15.96
C CYS A 132 10.22 -8.68 -16.87
N THR A 133 11.09 -7.95 -17.56
CA THR A 133 12.04 -8.50 -18.53
C THR A 133 13.41 -8.72 -17.89
N GLY A 134 14.15 -9.74 -18.32
CA GLY A 134 15.50 -10.03 -17.83
C GLY A 134 15.60 -11.41 -17.20
N GLN A 135 16.62 -11.62 -16.36
CA GLN A 135 16.73 -12.82 -15.54
C GLN A 135 15.83 -12.70 -14.32
N SER A 136 15.10 -13.76 -13.98
CA SER A 136 14.24 -13.77 -12.79
C SER A 136 15.00 -13.43 -11.50
N SER A 137 16.26 -13.88 -11.40
CA SER A 137 17.13 -13.61 -10.24
C SER A 137 17.36 -12.12 -9.99
N ASP A 138 17.45 -11.32 -11.06
CA ASP A 138 17.72 -9.88 -10.97
C ASP A 138 16.46 -9.15 -10.47
N LEU A 139 15.29 -9.54 -10.99
CA LEU A 139 13.99 -9.00 -10.57
C LEU A 139 13.71 -9.32 -9.10
N ILE A 140 13.91 -10.58 -8.69
CA ILE A 140 13.73 -11.01 -7.30
C ILE A 140 14.68 -10.25 -6.37
N SER A 141 15.96 -10.10 -6.76
CA SER A 141 16.95 -9.38 -5.96
C SER A 141 16.63 -7.87 -5.82
N GLY A 142 16.08 -7.25 -6.87
CA GLY A 142 15.68 -5.84 -6.86
C GLY A 142 14.40 -5.56 -6.06
N SER A 143 13.49 -6.53 -5.95
CA SER A 143 12.21 -6.36 -5.26
C SER A 143 12.35 -5.87 -3.81
N GLY A 144 13.37 -6.36 -3.09
CA GLY A 144 13.61 -6.01 -1.70
C GLY A 144 14.10 -4.57 -1.50
N SER A 145 14.84 -3.99 -2.45
CA SER A 145 15.30 -2.60 -2.37
C SER A 145 14.20 -1.61 -2.72
N ASP A 146 13.40 -1.94 -3.73
CA ASP A 146 12.41 -1.02 -4.30
C ASP A 146 11.15 -0.94 -3.43
N SER A 147 10.76 -2.05 -2.79
CA SER A 147 9.64 -2.09 -1.82
C SER A 147 10.02 -1.52 -0.44
N LEU A 148 11.31 -1.32 -0.15
CA LEU A 148 11.82 -0.99 1.19
C LEU A 148 11.21 0.27 1.79
N SER A 149 10.98 1.30 0.95
CA SER A 149 10.35 2.56 1.39
C SER A 149 8.92 2.32 1.89
N CYS A 150 8.14 1.52 1.14
CA CYS A 150 6.78 1.14 1.51
C CYS A 150 6.77 0.28 2.78
N ILE A 151 7.63 -0.73 2.86
CA ILE A 151 7.75 -1.65 4.01
C ILE A 151 8.12 -0.88 5.29
N ARG A 152 9.01 0.11 5.22
CA ARG A 152 9.36 0.95 6.38
C ARG A 152 8.16 1.70 6.94
N ASN A 153 7.24 2.14 6.07
CA ASN A 153 6.01 2.79 6.52
C ASN A 153 5.06 1.79 7.20
N CYS A 154 5.07 0.51 6.81
CA CYS A 154 4.29 -0.54 7.50
C CYS A 154 4.73 -0.74 8.96
N ALA A 155 6.02 -0.59 9.27
CA ALA A 155 6.49 -0.70 10.65
C ALA A 155 5.91 0.39 11.57
N SER A 156 5.62 1.59 11.04
CA SER A 156 4.95 2.65 11.81
C SER A 156 3.52 2.27 12.22
N ILE A 157 2.86 1.43 11.43
CA ILE A 157 1.54 0.85 11.73
C ILE A 157 1.64 -0.20 12.84
N SER A 158 2.81 -0.83 13.00
CA SER A 158 3.05 -1.79 14.09
C SER A 158 3.10 -1.12 15.47
N SER A 159 3.55 0.13 15.53
CA SER A 159 3.72 0.92 16.76
C SER A 159 2.53 1.81 17.11
N GLY A 160 1.54 1.90 16.22
CA GLY A 160 0.37 2.76 16.36
C GLY A 160 -0.88 1.98 16.74
N LEU A 161 -0.88 1.37 17.93
CA LEU A 161 -2.05 0.92 18.70
C LEU A 161 -1.64 0.67 20.16
#